data_AF-A0A1E5JXD0-F1
#
_entry.id   AF-A0A1E5JXD0-F1
#
_cell.length_a   1.000
_cell.length_b   1.000
_cell.length_c   1.000
_cell.angle_alpha   90.00
_cell.angle_beta   90.00
_cell.angle_gamma   90.00
#
_symmetry.space_group_name_H-M   'P 1'
#
loop_
_entity.id
_entity.type
_entity.pdbx_description
1 polymer ?
#
loop_
_entity_poly.entity_id
_entity_poly.type
_entity_poly.pdbx_seq_one_letter_code
_entity_poly.pdbx_strand_id
1 'polypeptide(L)'
;MNESAEVIDKLSKMIEIHQEKREEYEELLNEQELTLYRIIERNKDVYKWIVSQKKAYPFKHPDYDNFYYKDGPVLGHIEFDYLDAMIVYDVTKEDILFVPIDSDEEPKASTVNFIVKNKYFQSAVKGLNYIEEMFEDYIKVMDERVNKLTQQIENVK
;
A
#
# COMPACT_ATOMS: atom_id res chain seq x y z
N MET A 1 -12.01 -55.68 5.76
CA MET A 1 -12.17 -54.54 4.83
C MET A 1 -10.85 -54.34 4.14
N ASN A 2 -10.87 -54.05 2.84
CA ASN A 2 -9.66 -53.99 2.02
C ASN A 2 -8.94 -52.65 2.33
N GLU A 3 -7.70 -52.67 2.81
CA GLU A 3 -6.95 -51.46 3.21
C GLU A 3 -6.91 -50.41 2.08
N SER A 4 -6.90 -50.86 0.82
CA SER A 4 -6.98 -49.98 -0.35
C SER A 4 -8.30 -49.20 -0.46
N ALA A 5 -9.42 -49.75 0.02
CA ALA A 5 -10.71 -49.06 -0.02
C ALA A 5 -10.79 -47.93 1.02
N GLU A 6 -10.18 -48.10 2.20
CA GLU A 6 -10.09 -47.06 3.23
C GLU A 6 -9.16 -45.91 2.80
N VAL A 7 -8.06 -46.22 2.12
CA VAL A 7 -7.16 -45.21 1.56
C VAL A 7 -7.85 -44.38 0.47
N ILE A 8 -8.63 -45.01 -0.41
CA ILE A 8 -9.39 -44.32 -1.46
C ILE A 8 -10.44 -43.39 -0.83
N ASP A 9 -11.24 -43.86 0.13
CA ASP A 9 -12.24 -43.03 0.82
C ASP A 9 -11.61 -41.81 1.53
N LYS A 10 -10.46 -42.01 2.18
CA LYS A 10 -9.71 -40.92 2.80
C LYS A 10 -9.22 -39.90 1.78
N LEU A 11 -8.68 -40.35 0.65
CA LEU A 11 -8.21 -39.45 -0.41
C LEU A 11 -9.36 -38.66 -1.03
N SER A 12 -10.51 -39.29 -1.27
CA SER A 12 -11.71 -38.60 -1.75
C SER A 12 -12.14 -37.46 -0.82
N LYS A 13 -12.22 -37.73 0.49
CA LYS A 13 -12.53 -36.69 1.49
C LYS A 13 -11.49 -35.57 1.52
N MET A 14 -10.20 -35.90 1.39
CA MET A 14 -9.14 -34.89 1.36
C MET A 14 -9.24 -34.00 0.10
N ILE A 15 -9.66 -34.56 -1.03
CA ILE A 15 -9.88 -33.78 -2.27
C ILE A 15 -11.05 -32.82 -2.10
N GLU A 16 -12.16 -33.28 -1.52
CA GLU A 16 -13.34 -32.43 -1.23
C GLU A 16 -12.95 -31.26 -0.31
N ILE A 17 -12.28 -31.54 0.81
CA ILE A 17 -11.79 -30.50 1.73
C ILE A 17 -10.84 -29.52 1.04
N HIS A 18 -9.94 -30.03 0.20
CA HIS A 18 -9.02 -29.16 -0.55
C HIS A 18 -9.78 -28.24 -1.52
N GLN A 19 -10.83 -28.72 -2.18
CA GLN A 19 -11.66 -27.91 -3.07
C GLN A 19 -12.39 -26.81 -2.31
N GLU A 20 -13.05 -27.16 -1.19
CA GLU A 20 -13.72 -26.19 -0.32
C GLU A 20 -12.74 -25.11 0.17
N LYS A 21 -11.55 -25.50 0.64
CA LYS A 21 -10.54 -24.55 1.12
C LYS A 21 -9.95 -23.68 0.02
N ARG A 22 -9.90 -24.19 -1.21
CA ARG A 22 -9.49 -23.40 -2.37
C ARG A 22 -10.53 -22.33 -2.70
N GLU A 23 -11.81 -22.67 -2.66
CA GLU A 23 -12.89 -21.71 -2.91
C GLU A 23 -12.89 -20.60 -1.84
N GLU A 24 -12.85 -20.97 -0.56
CA GLU A 24 -12.75 -20.01 0.56
C GLU A 24 -11.52 -19.09 0.42
N TYR A 25 -10.39 -19.66 0.01
CA TYR A 25 -9.16 -18.89 -0.24
C TYR A 25 -9.34 -17.85 -1.36
N GLU A 26 -9.90 -18.24 -2.51
CA GLU A 26 -10.12 -17.31 -3.63
C GLU A 26 -11.14 -16.21 -3.28
N GLU A 27 -12.18 -16.54 -2.50
CA GLU A 27 -13.14 -15.55 -1.98
C GLU A 27 -12.46 -14.49 -1.10
N LEU A 28 -11.57 -14.92 -0.19
CA LEU A 28 -10.81 -14.02 0.67
C LEU A 28 -9.84 -13.14 -0.11
N LEU A 29 -9.18 -13.67 -1.15
CA LEU A 29 -8.33 -12.84 -2.02
C LEU A 29 -9.16 -11.76 -2.71
N ASN A 30 -10.32 -12.12 -3.25
CA ASN A 30 -11.22 -11.17 -3.91
C ASN A 30 -11.72 -10.09 -2.93
N GLU A 31 -12.07 -10.46 -1.70
CA GLU A 31 -12.46 -9.49 -0.66
C GLU A 31 -11.33 -8.51 -0.32
N GLN A 32 -10.09 -9.00 -0.23
CA GLN A 32 -8.91 -8.16 -0.01
C GLN A 32 -8.68 -7.18 -1.17
N GLU A 33 -8.84 -7.63 -2.42
CA GLU A 33 -8.72 -6.76 -3.59
C GLU A 33 -9.77 -5.65 -3.59
N LEU A 34 -11.04 -6.02 -3.39
CA LEU A 34 -12.14 -5.05 -3.30
C LEU A 34 -11.94 -4.05 -2.16
N THR A 35 -11.37 -4.50 -1.04
CA THR A 35 -11.05 -3.63 0.10
C THR A 35 -9.99 -2.59 -0.29
N LEU A 36 -8.91 -2.99 -0.96
CA LEU A 36 -7.88 -2.05 -1.42
C LEU A 36 -8.45 -1.03 -2.42
N TYR A 37 -9.26 -1.47 -3.39
CA TYR A 37 -9.92 -0.57 -4.33
C TYR A 37 -10.82 0.46 -3.62
N ARG A 38 -11.60 0.03 -2.62
CA ARG A 38 -12.45 0.93 -1.83
C ARG A 38 -11.64 1.98 -1.06
N ILE A 39 -10.52 1.60 -0.48
CA ILE A 39 -9.65 2.54 0.26
C ILE A 39 -9.04 3.57 -0.71
N ILE A 40 -8.52 3.10 -1.85
CA ILE A 40 -7.96 3.98 -2.89
C ILE A 40 -9.00 5.00 -3.35
N GLU A 41 -10.21 4.54 -3.68
CA GLU A 41 -11.28 5.41 -4.16
C GLU A 41 -11.72 6.42 -3.09
N ARG A 42 -11.89 5.96 -1.84
CA ARG A 42 -12.28 6.83 -0.71
C ARG A 42 -11.28 7.97 -0.49
N ASN A 43 -9.99 7.70 -0.66
CA ASN A 43 -8.92 8.66 -0.36
C ASN A 43 -8.42 9.44 -1.59
N LYS A 44 -8.95 9.12 -2.79
CA LYS A 44 -8.45 9.60 -4.09
C LYS A 44 -8.29 11.11 -4.18
N ASP A 45 -9.31 11.87 -3.77
CA ASP A 45 -9.29 13.33 -3.86
C ASP A 45 -8.24 13.95 -2.94
N VAL A 46 -8.04 13.35 -1.77
CA VAL A 46 -7.05 13.82 -0.80
C VAL A 46 -5.65 13.55 -1.32
N TYR A 47 -5.39 12.38 -1.91
CA TYR A 47 -4.12 12.10 -2.56
C TYR A 47 -3.83 13.07 -3.70
N LYS A 48 -4.82 13.33 -4.57
CA LYS A 48 -4.69 14.30 -5.67
C LYS A 48 -4.36 15.69 -5.15
N TRP A 49 -5.01 16.11 -4.05
CA TRP A 49 -4.70 17.37 -3.42
C TRP A 49 -3.25 17.43 -2.93
N ILE A 50 -2.73 16.39 -2.24
CA ILE A 50 -1.33 16.36 -1.77
C ILE A 50 -0.37 16.49 -2.96
N VAL A 51 -0.53 15.67 -4.00
CA VAL A 51 0.34 15.69 -5.19
C VAL A 51 0.33 17.07 -5.86
N SER A 52 -0.82 17.76 -5.88
CA SER A 52 -0.92 19.12 -6.44
C SER A 52 -0.07 20.16 -5.70
N GLN A 53 0.28 19.93 -4.43
CA GLN A 53 1.12 20.82 -3.64
C GLN A 53 2.63 20.68 -3.96
N LYS A 54 3.01 19.72 -4.82
CA LYS A 54 4.29 19.49 -5.53
C LYS A 54 5.62 19.51 -4.77
N LYS A 55 5.72 20.07 -3.55
CA LYS A 55 7.02 20.31 -2.88
C LYS A 55 7.02 20.16 -1.36
N ALA A 56 5.88 20.04 -0.69
CA ALA A 56 5.87 20.08 0.77
C ALA A 56 5.90 18.69 1.41
N TYR A 57 5.37 17.67 0.74
CA TYR A 57 4.72 16.56 1.43
C TYR A 57 4.87 15.22 0.67
N PRO A 58 6.06 14.58 0.67
CA PRO A 58 6.22 13.27 0.06
C PRO A 58 5.43 12.21 0.85
N PHE A 59 4.90 11.22 0.16
CA PHE A 59 4.26 10.07 0.81
C PHE A 59 5.31 9.13 1.39
N LYS A 60 5.03 8.64 2.59
CA LYS A 60 5.82 7.64 3.29
C LYS A 60 4.91 6.52 3.78
N HIS A 61 5.50 5.36 4.06
CA HIS A 61 4.82 4.27 4.76
C HIS A 61 5.14 4.34 6.26
N PRO A 62 4.20 4.02 7.16
CA PRO A 62 4.44 4.09 8.61
C PRO A 62 5.55 3.15 9.10
N ASP A 63 5.72 2.00 8.43
CA ASP A 63 6.72 1.01 8.83
C ASP A 63 8.09 1.23 8.14
N TYR A 64 8.24 2.24 7.27
CA TYR A 64 9.48 2.48 6.51
C TYR A 64 9.93 3.94 6.59
N ASP A 65 10.99 4.21 7.35
CA ASP A 65 11.46 5.58 7.62
C ASP A 65 12.16 6.27 6.43
N ASN A 66 12.73 5.48 5.51
CA ASN A 66 13.61 6.00 4.45
C ASN A 66 12.99 5.92 3.05
N PHE A 67 11.75 5.43 2.93
CA PHE A 67 11.09 5.22 1.65
C PHE A 67 10.02 6.28 1.42
N TYR A 68 10.27 7.12 0.40
CA TYR A 68 9.43 8.24 0.04
C TYR A 68 9.04 8.16 -1.43
N TYR A 69 7.78 8.42 -1.71
CA TYR A 69 7.30 8.55 -3.08
C TYR A 69 6.51 9.85 -3.24
N LYS A 70 6.81 10.60 -4.29
CA LYS A 70 6.26 11.95 -4.48
C LYS A 70 4.85 11.94 -5.09
N ASP A 71 4.52 10.88 -5.83
CA ASP A 71 3.31 10.83 -6.67
C ASP A 71 2.21 9.96 -6.07
N GLY A 72 2.36 9.46 -4.84
CA GLY A 72 1.31 8.74 -4.12
C GLY A 72 1.80 7.81 -3.00
N PRO A 73 0.89 7.15 -2.28
CA PRO A 73 1.22 6.38 -1.08
C PRO A 73 2.12 5.18 -1.38
N VAL A 74 3.11 4.98 -0.50
CA VAL A 74 3.93 3.77 -0.45
C VAL A 74 3.09 2.69 0.22
N LEU A 75 2.93 1.55 -0.46
CA LEU A 75 2.08 0.43 -0.05
C LEU A 75 2.87 -0.71 0.59
N GLY A 76 4.16 -0.80 0.29
CA GLY A 76 4.98 -1.91 0.70
C GLY A 76 6.39 -1.79 0.16
N HIS A 77 7.23 -2.72 0.57
CA HIS A 77 8.61 -2.87 0.11
C HIS A 77 8.83 -4.33 -0.27
N ILE A 78 9.48 -4.54 -1.42
CA ILE A 78 9.86 -5.84 -1.94
C ILE A 78 11.37 -5.92 -1.89
N GLU A 79 11.87 -6.93 -1.20
CA GLU A 79 13.28 -7.29 -1.17
C GLU A 79 13.41 -8.76 -1.59
N PHE A 80 13.86 -8.97 -2.83
CA PHE A 80 14.32 -10.26 -3.33
C PHE A 80 15.78 -10.11 -3.76
N ASP A 81 16.52 -11.21 -3.85
CA ASP A 81 17.96 -11.24 -4.19
C ASP A 81 18.37 -10.42 -5.44
N TYR A 82 17.43 -10.11 -6.33
CA TYR A 82 17.63 -9.36 -7.58
C TYR A 82 16.65 -8.17 -7.76
N LEU A 83 15.81 -7.87 -6.77
CA LEU A 83 14.82 -6.80 -6.84
C LEU A 83 14.63 -6.15 -5.48
N ASP A 84 15.10 -4.91 -5.37
CA ASP A 84 14.80 -4.01 -4.27
C ASP A 84 13.89 -2.88 -4.78
N ALA A 85 12.62 -2.87 -4.38
CA ALA A 85 11.64 -1.93 -4.92
C ALA A 85 10.52 -1.60 -3.92
N MET A 86 10.05 -0.35 -3.97
CA MET A 86 8.80 0.06 -3.33
C MET A 86 7.61 -0.38 -4.16
N ILE A 87 6.54 -0.82 -3.50
CA ILE A 87 5.21 -0.90 -4.09
C ILE A 87 4.52 0.43 -3.79
N VAL A 88 4.02 1.13 -4.79
CA VAL A 88 3.35 2.43 -4.62
C VAL A 88 2.05 2.47 -5.39
N TYR A 89 1.08 3.24 -4.92
CA TYR A 89 -0.02 3.70 -5.77
C TYR A 89 0.36 5.07 -6.34
N ASP A 90 0.58 5.15 -7.65
CA ASP A 90 0.84 6.40 -8.36
C ASP A 90 -0.50 7.06 -8.70
N VAL A 91 -0.76 8.18 -8.05
CA VAL A 91 -2.02 8.95 -8.16
C VAL A 91 -2.12 9.64 -9.53
N THR A 92 -0.99 9.95 -10.16
CA THR A 92 -0.96 10.60 -11.47
C THR A 92 -1.31 9.61 -12.57
N LYS A 93 -0.78 8.39 -12.47
CA LYS A 93 -1.08 7.29 -13.40
C LYS A 93 -2.37 6.55 -13.06
N GLU A 94 -2.88 6.75 -11.84
CA GLU A 94 -3.98 5.99 -11.24
C GLU A 94 -3.72 4.47 -11.26
N ASP A 95 -2.46 4.07 -11.00
CA ASP A 95 -1.99 2.67 -11.12
C ASP A 95 -1.02 2.29 -10.00
N ILE A 96 -0.82 0.98 -9.79
CA ILE A 96 0.16 0.46 -8.84
C ILE A 96 1.48 0.22 -9.57
N LEU A 97 2.58 0.73 -9.01
CA LEU A 97 3.91 0.58 -9.59
C LEU A 97 4.86 -0.12 -8.63
N PHE A 98 5.84 -0.80 -9.21
CA PHE A 98 7.11 -1.10 -8.56
C PHE A 98 8.11 -0.02 -8.90
N VAL A 99 8.64 0.65 -7.89
CA VAL A 99 9.63 1.71 -8.03
C VAL A 99 10.95 1.19 -7.45
N PRO A 100 11.97 0.92 -8.27
CA PRO A 100 13.26 0.46 -7.78
C PRO A 100 13.87 1.44 -6.76
N ILE A 101 14.44 0.90 -5.69
CA ILE A 101 15.26 1.63 -4.72
C ILE A 101 16.71 1.44 -5.21
N ASP A 102 17.44 2.51 -5.47
CA ASP A 102 18.85 2.46 -5.92
C ASP A 102 19.12 1.88 -7.34
N SER A 103 18.16 1.98 -8.25
CA SER A 103 18.36 1.64 -9.66
C SER A 103 17.84 2.73 -10.59
N ASP A 104 18.52 2.93 -11.72
CA ASP A 104 18.07 3.80 -12.83
C ASP A 104 16.97 3.15 -13.68
N GLU A 105 16.53 1.94 -13.33
CA GLU A 105 15.42 1.26 -14.00
C GLU A 105 14.11 2.04 -13.86
N GLU A 106 13.34 2.04 -14.94
CA GLU A 106 12.02 2.67 -14.93
C GLU A 106 11.03 1.90 -14.04
N PRO A 107 10.10 2.61 -13.36
CA PRO A 107 9.04 1.96 -12.60
C PRO A 107 8.20 1.03 -13.48
N LYS A 108 7.90 -0.15 -12.95
CA LYS A 108 7.12 -1.19 -13.65
C LYS A 108 5.69 -1.24 -13.12
N ALA A 109 4.73 -1.50 -13.99
CA ALA A 109 3.34 -1.66 -13.58
C ALA A 109 3.15 -2.91 -12.70
N SER A 110 2.21 -2.84 -11.78
CA SER A 110 1.79 -3.90 -10.87
C SER A 110 0.27 -3.88 -10.71
N THR A 111 -0.29 -4.73 -9.86
CA THR A 111 -1.73 -4.86 -9.67
C THR A 111 -2.10 -5.08 -8.23
N VAL A 112 -3.36 -4.81 -7.89
CA VAL A 112 -3.93 -5.15 -6.57
C VAL A 112 -3.85 -6.67 -6.33
N ASN A 113 -4.12 -7.47 -7.37
CA ASN A 113 -3.99 -8.94 -7.32
C ASN A 113 -2.58 -9.37 -6.91
N PHE A 114 -1.53 -8.69 -7.41
CA PHE A 114 -0.15 -8.96 -6.98
C PHE A 114 0.03 -8.72 -5.48
N ILE A 115 -0.44 -7.58 -4.96
CA ILE A 115 -0.32 -7.23 -3.53
C ILE A 115 -0.96 -8.32 -2.66
N VAL A 116 -2.17 -8.73 -3.02
CA VAL A 116 -2.96 -9.70 -2.26
C VAL A 116 -2.33 -11.09 -2.32
N LYS A 117 -2.00 -11.60 -3.52
CA LYS A 117 -1.38 -12.93 -3.67
C LYS A 117 0.01 -13.05 -3.05
N ASN A 118 0.74 -11.94 -2.96
CA ASN A 118 2.09 -11.91 -2.38
C ASN A 118 2.13 -11.41 -0.93
N LYS A 119 0.99 -11.45 -0.21
CA LYS A 119 0.89 -11.19 1.23
C LYS A 119 1.26 -9.76 1.67
N TYR A 120 1.14 -8.79 0.77
CA TYR A 120 1.36 -7.37 1.06
C TYR A 120 0.09 -6.62 1.48
N PHE A 121 -1.06 -7.30 1.62
CA PHE A 121 -2.35 -6.67 1.91
C PHE A 121 -2.32 -5.76 3.15
N GLN A 122 -1.81 -6.25 4.29
CA GLN A 122 -1.77 -5.46 5.52
C GLN A 122 -0.87 -4.23 5.40
N SER A 123 0.29 -4.36 4.76
CA SER A 123 1.19 -3.24 4.47
C SER A 123 0.48 -2.21 3.59
N ALA A 124 -0.17 -2.65 2.51
CA ALA A 124 -0.86 -1.75 1.60
C ALA A 124 -1.98 -0.97 2.29
N VAL A 125 -2.76 -1.63 3.16
CA VAL A 125 -3.80 -0.97 3.96
C VAL A 125 -3.21 0.11 4.87
N LYS A 126 -2.09 -0.16 5.54
CA LYS A 126 -1.39 0.84 6.36
C LYS A 126 -0.92 2.02 5.52
N GLY A 127 -0.19 1.75 4.43
CA GLY A 127 0.31 2.78 3.53
C GLY A 127 -0.77 3.69 2.96
N LEU A 128 -1.89 3.12 2.54
CA LEU A 128 -3.04 3.89 2.06
C LEU A 128 -3.67 4.75 3.16
N ASN A 129 -3.82 4.22 4.38
CA ASN A 129 -4.48 4.95 5.48
C ASN A 129 -3.56 5.92 6.22
N TYR A 130 -2.25 5.87 5.99
CA TYR A 130 -1.29 6.74 6.66
C TYR A 130 -1.43 8.23 6.31
N ILE A 131 -2.34 8.55 5.40
CA ILE A 131 -2.67 9.92 5.01
C ILE A 131 -3.09 10.79 6.21
N GLU A 132 -3.86 10.26 7.16
CA GLU A 132 -4.35 11.04 8.30
C GLU A 132 -3.18 11.55 9.17
N GLU A 133 -2.28 10.64 9.55
CA GLU A 133 -1.08 10.97 10.31
C GLU A 133 -0.17 11.94 9.55
N MET A 134 -0.02 11.75 8.23
CA MET A 134 0.72 12.70 7.39
C MET A 134 0.11 14.10 7.44
N PHE A 135 -1.22 14.23 7.40
CA PHE A 135 -1.87 15.53 7.46
C PHE A 135 -1.71 16.22 8.81
N GLU A 136 -1.76 15.47 9.91
CA GLU A 136 -1.51 16.02 11.25
C GLU A 136 -0.10 16.61 11.35
N ASP A 137 0.91 15.87 10.85
CA ASP A 137 2.29 16.36 10.78
C ASP A 137 2.38 17.64 9.93
N TYR A 138 1.64 17.71 8.82
CA TYR A 138 1.66 18.86 7.92
C TYR A 138 1.02 20.11 8.54
N ILE A 139 -0.09 19.94 9.26
CA ILE A 139 -0.73 21.02 10.00
C ILE A 139 0.23 21.57 11.05
N LYS A 140 0.89 20.69 11.81
CA LYS A 140 1.86 21.08 12.83
C LYS A 140 3.04 21.89 12.25
N VAL A 141 3.61 21.44 11.12
CA VAL A 141 4.68 22.17 10.43
C VAL A 141 4.20 23.54 9.95
N MET A 142 2.95 23.64 9.48
CA MET A 142 2.37 24.91 9.06
C MET A 142 2.16 25.86 10.24
N ASP A 143 1.66 25.38 11.38
CA ASP A 143 1.49 26.19 12.60
C ASP A 143 2.82 26.77 13.09
N GLU A 144 3.89 25.96 13.09
CA GLU A 144 5.23 26.45 13.44
C GLU A 144 5.72 27.56 12.50
N ARG A 145 5.44 27.44 11.20
CA ARG A 145 5.79 28.47 10.21
C ARG A 145 4.99 29.75 10.44
N VAL A 146 3.69 29.64 10.69
CA VAL A 146 2.81 30.77 11.00
C VAL A 146 3.31 31.50 12.25
N ASN A 147 3.60 30.76 13.32
CA ASN A 147 4.10 31.34 14.57
C ASN A 147 5.42 32.10 14.38
N LYS A 148 6.37 31.53 13.61
CA LYS A 148 7.63 32.22 13.26
C LYS A 148 7.40 33.51 12.50
N LEU A 149 6.50 33.51 11.52
CA LEU A 149 6.17 34.72 10.74
C LEU A 149 5.47 35.78 11.60
N THR A 150 4.57 35.37 12.49
CA THR A 150 3.90 36.28 13.44
C THR A 150 4.93 36.98 14.34
N GLN A 151 5.87 36.23 14.92
CA GLN A 151 6.94 36.80 15.74
C GLN A 151 7.82 37.78 14.95
N GLN A 152 8.12 37.49 13.69
CA GLN A 152 8.88 38.41 12.84
C GLN A 152 8.14 39.73 12.60
N ILE A 153 6.82 39.68 12.41
CA ILE A 153 5.99 40.89 12.24
C ILE A 153 5.91 41.68 13.54
N GLU A 154 5.74 41.02 14.68
CA GLU A 154 5.66 41.66 16.00
C GLU A 154 6.96 42.36 16.39
N ASN A 155 8.12 41.78 16.06
CA ASN A 155 9.43 42.38 16.37
C ASN A 155 9.79 43.61 15.53
N VAL A 156 9.01 43.94 14.51
CA VAL A 156 9.23 45.10 13.62
C VAL A 156 8.16 46.20 13.86
N LYS A 157 7.15 45.92 14.69
CA LYS A 157 6.16 46.90 15.16
C LYS A 157 6.63 47.57 16.46
#